data_AF-U3AXV3-F1
#
_entry.id   AF-U3AXV3-F1
#
_cell.length_a   1.000
_cell.length_b   1.000
_cell.length_c   1.000
_cell.angle_alpha   90.00
_cell.angle_beta   90.00
_cell.angle_gamma   90.00
#
_symmetry.space_group_name_H-M   'P 1'
#
loop_
_entity.id
_entity.type
_entity.pdbx_description
1 polymer ?
#
loop_
_entity_poly.entity_id
_entity_poly.type
_entity_poly.pdbx_seq_one_letter_code
_entity_poly.pdbx_strand_id
1 'polypeptide(L)'
;MKKNDILLIGIIVTLFIIWVWMSVYIHNRQALFKNVVNFSEQSTYKIAKSTAMFGVEPEGRLGDMFACLTKFRRTSHRVPSKGSSGETGRLSMYVDGRYKITSYIVNGEVLSANLIEYDKNGKYVYDSGQVTLNCDIKLLNRFDWVCCKN
;
A
#
# COMPACT_ATOMS: atom_id res chain seq x y z
N MET A 1 18.33 -17.62 42.88
CA MET A 1 17.35 -16.86 42.08
C MET A 1 16.08 -16.71 42.89
N LYS A 2 15.60 -15.49 43.13
CA LYS A 2 14.35 -15.28 43.86
C LYS A 2 13.18 -15.67 42.95
N LYS A 3 12.05 -16.08 43.54
CA LYS A 3 10.81 -16.43 42.79
C LYS A 3 10.38 -15.32 41.83
N ASN A 4 10.64 -14.07 42.21
CA ASN A 4 10.36 -12.88 41.40
C ASN A 4 11.27 -12.78 40.16
N ASP A 5 12.52 -13.25 40.24
CA ASP A 5 13.45 -13.24 39.11
C ASP A 5 13.04 -14.26 38.04
N ILE A 6 12.60 -15.45 38.47
CA ILE A 6 12.09 -16.51 37.58
C ILE A 6 10.83 -16.02 36.85
N LEU A 7 9.93 -15.34 37.56
CA LEU A 7 8.69 -14.82 36.99
C LEU A 7 8.97 -13.68 35.99
N LEU A 8 9.89 -12.78 36.30
CA LEU A 8 10.32 -11.71 35.40
C LEU A 8 10.95 -12.27 34.11
N ILE A 9 11.85 -13.25 34.23
CA ILE A 9 12.47 -13.93 33.08
C ILE A 9 11.39 -14.57 32.21
N GLY A 10 10.42 -15.26 32.81
CA GLY A 10 9.30 -15.86 32.09
C GLY A 10 8.49 -14.86 31.28
N ILE A 11 8.21 -13.68 31.84
CA ILE A 11 7.50 -12.59 31.14
C ILE A 11 8.35 -12.08 29.97
N ILE A 12 9.63 -11.80 30.19
CA ILE A 12 10.53 -11.26 29.15
C ILE A 12 10.64 -12.25 27.97
N VAL A 13 10.82 -13.54 28.25
CA VAL A 13 10.89 -14.58 27.21
C VAL A 13 9.58 -14.67 26.42
N THR A 14 8.44 -14.61 27.11
CA THR A 14 7.12 -14.64 26.46
C THR A 14 6.92 -13.43 25.55
N LEU A 15 7.26 -12.23 26.01
CA LEU A 15 7.18 -11.01 25.20
C LEU A 15 8.10 -11.06 23.99
N PHE A 16 9.31 -11.61 24.14
CA PHE A 16 10.25 -11.77 23.03
C PHE A 16 9.71 -12.73 21.96
N ILE A 17 9.16 -13.88 22.38
CA ILE A 17 8.53 -14.84 21.45
C ILE A 17 7.38 -14.16 20.70
N ILE A 18 6.47 -13.49 21.41
CA ILE A 18 5.35 -12.76 20.79
C ILE A 18 5.87 -11.73 19.77
N TRP A 19 6.92 -10.98 20.11
CA TRP A 19 7.52 -9.99 19.21
C TRP A 19 8.11 -10.62 17.94
N VAL A 20 8.83 -11.74 18.05
CA VAL A 20 9.37 -12.47 16.90
C VAL A 20 8.25 -12.97 15.99
N TRP A 21 7.21 -13.59 16.56
CA TRP A 21 6.04 -14.05 15.78
C TRP A 21 5.33 -12.90 15.07
N MET A 22 5.13 -11.77 15.75
CA MET A 22 4.53 -10.57 15.16
C MET A 22 5.37 -10.01 14.02
N SER A 23 6.70 -9.99 14.17
CA SER A 23 7.62 -9.52 13.13
C SER A 23 7.57 -10.39 11.88
N VAL A 24 7.60 -11.72 12.04
CA VAL A 24 7.46 -12.68 10.93
C VAL A 24 6.10 -12.56 10.25
N TYR A 25 5.02 -12.43 11.03
CA TYR A 25 3.68 -12.25 10.50
C TYR A 25 3.57 -10.97 9.63
N ILE A 26 4.07 -9.84 10.11
CA ILE A 26 4.09 -8.57 9.36
C ILE A 26 4.92 -8.70 8.09
N HIS A 27 6.08 -9.35 8.17
CA HIS A 27 6.96 -9.58 7.04
C HIS A 27 6.29 -10.38 5.92
N ASN A 28 5.64 -11.48 6.28
CA ASN A 28 4.95 -12.36 5.34
C ASN A 28 3.76 -11.65 4.69
N ARG A 29 3.03 -10.81 5.43
CA ARG A 29 1.96 -10.02 4.86
C ARG A 29 2.48 -9.03 3.82
N GLN A 30 3.51 -8.25 4.14
CA GLN A 30 4.11 -7.29 3.20
C GLN A 30 4.56 -7.93 1.89
N ALA A 31 5.02 -9.18 1.94
CA ALA A 31 5.37 -9.94 0.76
C ALA A 31 4.18 -10.19 -0.19
N LEU A 32 2.94 -10.18 0.29
CA LEU A 32 1.74 -10.34 -0.56
C LEU A 32 1.47 -9.10 -1.42
N PHE A 33 2.05 -7.92 -1.10
CA PHE A 33 1.88 -6.72 -1.93
C PHE A 33 2.49 -6.92 -3.32
N LYS A 34 3.44 -7.86 -3.46
CA LYS A 34 4.01 -8.25 -4.76
C LYS A 34 2.95 -8.68 -5.77
N ASN A 35 1.77 -9.13 -5.33
CA ASN A 35 0.66 -9.52 -6.20
C ASN A 35 0.08 -8.33 -6.98
N VAL A 36 0.53 -7.10 -6.71
CA VAL A 36 0.30 -5.93 -7.56
C VAL A 36 0.78 -6.14 -9.00
N VAL A 37 1.69 -7.08 -9.26
CA VAL A 37 2.10 -7.50 -10.62
C VAL A 37 0.97 -8.14 -11.43
N ASN A 38 -0.14 -8.54 -10.79
CA ASN A 38 -1.33 -9.01 -11.49
C ASN A 38 -2.09 -7.87 -12.18
N PHE A 39 -1.73 -6.62 -11.89
CA PHE A 39 -2.24 -5.45 -12.59
C PHE A 39 -1.43 -5.17 -13.85
N SER A 40 -1.95 -4.26 -14.64
CA SER A 40 -1.24 -3.61 -15.73
C SER A 40 -1.53 -2.11 -15.70
N GLU A 41 -0.84 -1.35 -16.53
CA GLU A 41 -1.19 0.06 -16.80
C GLU A 41 -2.64 0.19 -17.29
N GLN A 42 -3.18 -0.86 -17.91
CA GLN A 42 -4.55 -0.89 -18.45
C GLN A 42 -5.60 -1.30 -17.42
N SER A 43 -5.19 -1.75 -16.23
CA SER A 43 -6.12 -2.13 -15.16
C SER A 43 -7.01 -0.96 -14.79
N THR A 44 -8.30 -1.24 -14.72
CA THR A 44 -9.32 -0.23 -14.45
C THR A 44 -9.41 0.02 -12.95
N TYR A 45 -9.51 1.29 -12.57
CA TYR A 45 -9.68 1.67 -11.18
C TYR A 45 -10.98 2.45 -10.96
N LYS A 46 -11.52 2.35 -9.74
CA LYS A 46 -12.63 3.15 -9.24
C LYS A 46 -12.35 3.65 -7.83
N ILE A 47 -12.58 4.93 -7.58
CA ILE A 47 -12.47 5.58 -6.27
C ILE A 47 -13.82 6.23 -5.92
N ALA A 48 -14.05 6.49 -4.64
CA ALA A 48 -15.27 7.16 -4.21
C ALA A 48 -15.28 8.63 -4.66
N LYS A 49 -16.43 9.18 -5.05
CA LYS A 49 -16.52 10.61 -5.40
C LYS A 49 -16.06 11.56 -4.28
N SER A 50 -16.15 11.12 -3.02
CA SER A 50 -15.66 11.87 -1.86
C SER A 50 -14.14 12.08 -1.86
N THR A 51 -13.38 11.37 -2.70
CA THR A 51 -11.93 11.53 -2.82
C THR A 51 -11.51 12.48 -3.93
N ALA A 52 -12.45 13.23 -4.52
CA ALA A 52 -12.19 14.25 -5.55
C ALA A 52 -11.21 15.34 -5.09
N MET A 53 -11.07 15.55 -3.77
CA MET A 53 -10.10 16.50 -3.20
C MET A 53 -8.65 16.23 -3.64
N PHE A 54 -8.30 14.99 -3.95
CA PHE A 54 -6.95 14.64 -4.44
C PHE A 54 -6.72 15.01 -5.91
N GLY A 55 -7.69 15.59 -6.62
CA GLY A 55 -7.54 16.02 -8.01
C GLY A 55 -7.38 14.87 -8.99
N VAL A 56 -8.01 13.72 -8.71
CA VAL A 56 -7.99 12.52 -9.56
C VAL A 56 -9.40 12.12 -9.97
N GLU A 57 -9.52 11.63 -11.20
CA GLU A 57 -10.80 11.17 -11.74
C GLU A 57 -11.37 9.99 -10.93
N PRO A 58 -12.69 9.95 -10.69
CA PRO A 58 -13.34 8.86 -9.93
C PRO A 58 -13.16 7.47 -10.52
N GLU A 59 -12.91 7.37 -11.81
CA GLU A 59 -12.65 6.12 -12.52
C GLU A 59 -11.67 6.35 -13.66
N GLY A 60 -10.97 5.29 -14.05
CA GLY A 60 -9.96 5.38 -15.08
C GLY A 60 -9.08 4.14 -15.15
N ARG A 61 -7.82 4.34 -15.54
CA ARG A 61 -6.81 3.29 -15.66
C ARG A 61 -5.59 3.62 -14.81
N LEU A 62 -4.90 2.60 -14.31
CA LEU A 62 -3.74 2.80 -13.44
C LEU A 62 -2.64 3.60 -14.13
N GLY A 63 -2.37 3.34 -15.41
CA GLY A 63 -1.32 4.06 -16.12
C GLY A 63 0.05 3.90 -15.44
N ASP A 64 0.85 4.97 -15.43
CA ASP A 64 2.19 5.02 -14.83
C ASP A 64 2.18 4.77 -13.32
N MET A 65 1.02 4.91 -12.66
CA MET A 65 0.87 4.52 -11.26
C MET A 65 1.22 3.03 -11.07
N PHE A 66 0.94 2.16 -12.04
CA PHE A 66 1.32 0.75 -11.99
C PHE A 66 2.84 0.58 -11.84
N ALA A 67 3.63 1.30 -12.65
CA ALA A 67 5.08 1.28 -12.57
C ALA A 67 5.60 1.81 -11.23
N CYS A 68 4.88 2.72 -10.58
CA CYS A 68 5.23 3.19 -9.25
C CYS A 68 4.86 2.18 -8.15
N LEU A 69 3.68 1.57 -8.25
CA LEU A 69 3.20 0.53 -7.34
C LEU A 69 4.14 -0.68 -7.27
N THR A 70 4.75 -1.06 -8.40
CA THR A 70 5.73 -2.16 -8.46
C THR A 70 7.09 -1.83 -7.81
N LYS A 71 7.42 -0.54 -7.62
CA LYS A 71 8.66 -0.07 -6.98
C LYS A 71 8.55 0.05 -5.45
N PHE A 72 7.57 -0.62 -4.85
CA PHE A 72 7.33 -0.56 -3.42
C PHE A 72 8.55 -0.95 -2.58
N ARG A 73 8.63 -0.36 -1.40
CA ARG A 73 9.67 -0.59 -0.40
C ARG A 73 9.02 -1.00 0.92
N ARG A 74 9.82 -1.61 1.80
CA ARG A 74 9.38 -1.87 3.17
C ARG A 74 9.27 -0.56 3.95
N THR A 75 8.44 -0.60 4.99
CA THR A 75 7.82 0.52 5.69
C THR A 75 8.75 1.55 6.32
N SER A 76 10.06 1.28 6.42
CA SER A 76 11.05 2.11 7.12
C SER A 76 11.31 3.49 6.48
N HIS A 77 10.80 3.76 5.27
CA HIS A 77 11.10 4.99 4.52
C HIS A 77 9.88 5.87 4.22
N ARG A 78 8.96 6.01 5.18
CA ARG A 78 7.78 6.89 5.05
C ARG A 78 8.16 8.35 5.30
N VAL A 79 8.78 8.98 4.33
CA VAL A 79 9.07 10.42 4.38
C VAL A 79 8.58 11.04 3.07
N PRO A 80 7.71 12.05 3.11
CA PRO A 80 7.31 12.79 1.91
C PRO A 80 8.50 13.54 1.32
N SER A 81 8.46 13.76 0.02
CA SER A 81 9.48 14.54 -0.69
C SER A 81 9.54 15.95 -0.13
N LYS A 82 10.76 16.48 0.02
CA LYS A 82 10.97 17.84 0.53
C LYS A 82 10.29 18.86 -0.43
N GLY A 83 9.36 19.63 0.09
CA GLY A 83 8.61 20.62 -0.69
C GLY A 83 7.34 20.10 -1.36
N SER A 84 6.94 18.85 -1.11
CA SER A 84 5.61 18.35 -1.50
C SER A 84 4.52 19.21 -0.84
N SER A 85 3.52 19.63 -1.60
CA SER A 85 2.34 20.34 -1.11
C SER A 85 1.08 19.77 -1.77
N GLY A 86 0.02 19.54 -0.99
CA GLY A 86 -1.25 19.04 -1.51
C GLY A 86 -2.10 18.43 -0.42
N GLU A 87 -3.18 17.77 -0.83
CA GLU A 87 -4.11 17.15 0.11
C GLU A 87 -3.51 15.95 0.83
N THR A 88 -3.96 15.75 2.07
CA THR A 88 -3.55 14.64 2.93
C THR A 88 -4.77 13.83 3.35
N GLY A 89 -4.69 12.51 3.25
CA GLY A 89 -5.80 11.65 3.65
C GLY A 89 -5.63 10.19 3.24
N ARG A 90 -6.75 9.46 3.26
CA ARG A 90 -6.80 8.08 2.80
C ARG A 90 -7.59 7.98 1.51
N LEU A 91 -7.05 7.25 0.55
CA LEU A 91 -7.71 6.92 -0.72
C LEU A 91 -7.94 5.42 -0.78
N SER A 92 -9.17 5.01 -1.07
CA SER A 92 -9.50 3.61 -1.36
C SER A 92 -9.82 3.48 -2.84
N MET A 93 -9.08 2.61 -3.53
CA MET A 93 -9.19 2.38 -4.95
C MET A 93 -9.51 0.91 -5.21
N TYR A 94 -10.58 0.65 -5.95
CA TYR A 94 -10.98 -0.68 -6.39
C TYR A 94 -10.41 -0.92 -7.79
N VAL A 95 -9.61 -1.97 -7.96
CA VAL A 95 -8.93 -2.31 -9.22
C VAL A 95 -9.48 -3.61 -9.76
N ASP A 96 -9.92 -3.58 -11.03
CA ASP A 96 -10.47 -4.71 -11.80
C ASP A 96 -11.58 -5.50 -11.07
N GLY A 97 -12.31 -4.83 -10.17
CA GLY A 97 -13.41 -5.40 -9.40
C GLY A 97 -13.03 -6.47 -8.37
N ARG A 98 -11.76 -6.84 -8.26
CA ARG A 98 -11.26 -7.91 -7.35
C ARG A 98 -10.32 -7.41 -6.29
N TYR A 99 -9.65 -6.28 -6.53
CA TYR A 99 -8.63 -5.79 -5.62
C TYR A 99 -9.03 -4.44 -5.06
N LYS A 100 -8.59 -4.15 -3.84
CA LYS A 100 -8.67 -2.84 -3.22
C LYS A 100 -7.29 -2.41 -2.76
N ILE A 101 -6.84 -1.26 -3.24
CA ILE A 101 -5.66 -0.58 -2.76
C ILE A 101 -6.12 0.52 -1.80
N THR A 102 -5.66 0.47 -0.54
CA THR A 102 -5.85 1.60 0.38
C THR A 102 -4.54 2.34 0.55
N SER A 103 -4.52 3.57 0.06
CA SER A 103 -3.36 4.46 0.05
C SER A 103 -3.47 5.52 1.14
N TYR A 104 -2.35 5.84 1.77
CA TYR A 104 -2.20 6.99 2.62
C TYR A 104 -1.43 8.06 1.85
N ILE A 105 -2.09 9.19 1.63
CA ILE A 105 -1.60 10.33 0.86
C ILE A 105 -1.19 11.42 1.84
N VAL A 106 0.01 11.98 1.66
CA VAL A 106 0.50 13.14 2.39
C VAL A 106 1.01 14.14 1.39
N ASN A 107 0.50 15.37 1.43
CA ASN A 107 0.91 16.45 0.55
C ASN A 107 0.81 16.09 -0.96
N GLY A 108 -0.23 15.35 -1.36
CA GLY A 108 -0.40 14.86 -2.73
C GLY A 108 0.43 13.61 -3.10
N GLU A 109 1.28 13.11 -2.22
CA GLU A 109 2.09 11.91 -2.45
C GLU A 109 1.51 10.68 -1.75
N VAL A 110 1.37 9.58 -2.49
CA VAL A 110 1.09 8.25 -1.94
C VAL A 110 2.33 7.73 -1.22
N LEU A 111 2.39 7.93 0.09
CA LEU A 111 3.52 7.46 0.91
C LEU A 111 3.47 5.96 1.16
N SER A 112 2.26 5.42 1.33
CA SER A 112 2.09 4.01 1.64
C SER A 112 0.78 3.48 1.13
N ALA A 113 0.74 2.18 0.88
CA ALA A 113 -0.46 1.47 0.50
C ALA A 113 -0.52 0.08 1.12
N ASN A 114 -1.71 -0.49 1.21
CA ASN A 114 -1.93 -1.93 1.32
C ASN A 114 -2.77 -2.42 0.15
N LEU A 115 -2.66 -3.70 -0.15
CA LEU A 115 -3.42 -4.41 -1.16
C LEU A 115 -4.32 -5.43 -0.46
N ILE A 116 -5.60 -5.41 -0.79
CA ILE A 116 -6.59 -6.37 -0.34
C ILE A 116 -7.14 -7.08 -1.58
N GLU A 117 -7.18 -8.41 -1.56
CA GLU A 117 -7.79 -9.20 -2.61
C GLU A 117 -9.15 -9.77 -2.15
N TYR A 118 -10.12 -9.74 -3.06
CA TYR A 118 -11.42 -10.35 -2.93
C TYR A 118 -11.62 -11.42 -4.00
N ASP A 119 -12.32 -12.50 -3.64
CA ASP A 119 -12.70 -13.54 -4.59
C ASP A 119 -13.81 -13.05 -5.54
N LYS A 120 -14.18 -13.89 -6.51
CA LYS A 120 -15.25 -13.58 -7.47
C LYS A 120 -16.64 -13.33 -6.83
N ASN A 121 -16.84 -13.71 -5.57
CA ASN A 121 -18.06 -13.49 -4.80
C ASN A 121 -17.95 -12.29 -3.86
N GLY A 122 -16.85 -11.53 -3.92
CA GLY A 122 -16.58 -10.39 -3.03
C GLY A 122 -16.12 -10.77 -1.62
N LYS A 123 -15.73 -12.03 -1.38
CA LYS A 123 -15.21 -12.46 -0.08
C LYS A 123 -13.73 -12.13 0.05
N TYR A 124 -13.33 -11.66 1.22
CA TYR A 124 -11.94 -11.38 1.55
C TYR A 124 -11.04 -12.61 1.37
N VAL A 125 -9.91 -12.44 0.68
CA VAL A 125 -8.89 -13.48 0.49
C VAL A 125 -7.67 -13.18 1.36
N TYR A 126 -7.04 -12.02 1.18
CA TYR A 126 -5.93 -11.57 2.01
C TYR A 126 -5.77 -10.04 2.02
N ASP A 127 -4.91 -9.57 2.92
CA ASP A 127 -4.41 -8.19 2.99
C ASP A 127 -2.88 -8.22 3.15
N SER A 128 -2.19 -7.49 2.28
CA SER A 128 -0.74 -7.45 2.20
C SER A 128 -0.03 -6.71 3.33
N GLY A 129 -0.74 -6.16 4.29
CA GLY A 129 -0.17 -5.15 5.16
C GLY A 129 0.35 -3.93 4.37
N GLN A 130 0.98 -3.01 5.09
CA GLN A 130 1.31 -1.70 4.56
C GLN A 130 2.76 -1.63 4.04
N VAL A 131 2.92 -1.24 2.78
CA VAL A 131 4.21 -0.96 2.13
C VAL A 131 4.41 0.54 1.90
N THR A 132 5.63 0.95 1.60
CA THR A 132 5.99 2.33 1.23
C THR A 132 6.14 2.45 -0.28
N LEU A 133 5.70 3.57 -0.85
CA LEU A 133 5.66 3.79 -2.31
C LEU A 133 6.36 5.10 -2.71
N ASN A 134 5.96 6.22 -2.10
CA ASN A 134 6.37 7.58 -2.45
C ASN A 134 6.09 7.91 -3.93
N CYS A 135 4.82 7.71 -4.33
CA CYS A 135 4.34 7.99 -5.68
C CYS A 135 3.53 9.29 -5.73
N ASP A 136 3.63 10.05 -6.81
CA ASP A 136 2.67 11.12 -7.08
C ASP A 136 1.30 10.51 -7.43
N ILE A 137 0.23 10.94 -6.76
CA ILE A 137 -1.12 10.48 -7.03
C ILE A 137 -1.58 10.77 -8.48
N LYS A 138 -1.00 11.81 -9.10
CA LYS A 138 -1.31 12.25 -10.47
C LYS A 138 -0.74 11.34 -11.57
N LEU A 139 -0.05 10.24 -11.22
CA LEU A 139 0.35 9.20 -12.17
C LEU A 139 -0.84 8.36 -12.66
N LEU A 140 -1.98 8.40 -11.96
CA LEU A 140 -3.22 7.79 -12.44
C LEU A 140 -3.66 8.41 -13.77
N ASN A 141 -4.16 7.58 -14.68
CA ASN A 141 -4.54 7.96 -16.05
C ASN A 141 -3.42 8.56 -16.91
N ARG A 142 -2.17 8.56 -16.44
CA ARG A 142 -1.02 8.90 -17.29
C ARG A 142 -0.48 7.64 -17.93
N PHE A 143 -0.17 7.73 -19.20
CA PHE A 143 0.56 6.71 -19.91
C PHE A 143 1.72 7.48 -20.48
N ASP A 144 2.92 7.35 -19.92
CA ASP A 144 4.08 7.98 -20.55
C ASP A 144 4.32 7.24 -21.87
N TRP A 145 3.85 7.85 -22.98
CA TRP A 145 4.11 7.37 -24.33
C TRP A 145 5.60 7.56 -24.62
N VAL A 146 6.42 6.54 -24.33
CA VAL A 146 7.76 6.44 -24.92
C VAL A 146 7.68 6.16 -26.44
N CYS A 147 6.49 6.10 -27.03
CA CYS A 147 6.34 6.17 -28.48
C CYS A 147 6.30 7.63 -28.94
N CYS A 148 7.38 8.02 -29.61
CA CYS A 148 7.64 9.25 -30.38
C CYS A 148 8.68 10.20 -29.76
N LYS A 149 9.91 9.71 -29.56
CA LYS A 149 11.09 10.51 -29.86
C LYS A 149 11.69 9.97 -31.16
N ASN A 150 11.65 10.83 -32.19
CA ASN A 150 12.19 10.72 -33.55
C ASN A 150 13.10 9.53 -33.88
#